data_AF-A0A151R0X2-F1
#
_entry.id   AF-A0A151R0X2-F1
#
_cell.length_a   1.000
_cell.length_b   1.000
_cell.length_c   1.000
_cell.angle_alpha   90.00
_cell.angle_beta   90.00
_cell.angle_gamma   90.00
#
_symmetry.space_group_name_H-M   'P 1'
#
loop_
_entity.id
_entity.type
_entity.pdbx_description
1 polymer ?
#
loop_
_entity_poly.entity_id
_entity_poly.type
_entity_poly.pdbx_seq_one_letter_code
_entity_poly.pdbx_strand_id
1 'polypeptide(L)' 'MRPHNVPEDHIYLKAFPFSLEDLAKDWLYYLAPSSITSWDDLKRVFLEKFFPASRTTTIRKDISGIRQLMGESLYEY' A
#
# COMPACT_ATOMS: atom_id res chain seq x y z
N MET A 1 9.16 16.43 16.99
CA MET A 1 9.39 17.79 16.48
C MET A 1 9.30 17.76 14.96
N ARG A 2 8.53 18.65 14.32
CA ARG A 2 8.53 18.81 12.86
C ARG A 2 9.54 19.90 12.49
N PRO A 3 10.57 19.64 11.67
CA PRO A 3 11.49 20.67 11.25
C PRO A 3 10.76 21.74 10.43
N HIS A 4 10.89 23.01 10.81
CA HIS A 4 10.06 24.12 10.30
C HIS A 4 10.32 24.51 8.83
N ASN A 5 11.33 23.93 8.18
CA ASN A 5 11.76 24.30 6.82
C ASN A 5 11.96 23.09 5.89
N VAL A 6 11.38 21.93 6.21
CA VAL A 6 11.49 20.73 5.35
C VAL A 6 10.12 20.47 4.73
N PRO A 7 10.02 20.41 3.38
CA PRO A 7 8.80 19.98 2.72
C PRO A 7 8.34 18.62 3.24
N GLU A 8 7.04 18.50 3.50
CA GLU A 8 6.45 17.30 4.09
C GLU A 8 6.73 16.04 3.25
N ASP A 9 6.72 16.20 1.93
CA ASP A 9 7.11 15.17 0.96
C ASP A 9 8.49 14.58 1.25
N HIS A 10 9.49 15.39 1.58
CA HIS A 10 10.83 14.88 1.89
C HIS A 10 10.83 14.07 3.19
N ILE A 11 10.02 14.47 4.17
CA ILE A 11 9.86 13.72 5.42
C ILE A 11 9.25 12.35 5.11
N TYR A 12 8.17 12.30 4.33
CA TYR A 12 7.49 11.05 3.97
C TYR A 12 8.36 10.13 3.12
N LEU A 13 9.03 10.65 2.09
CA LEU A 13 9.95 9.86 1.26
C LEU A 13 11.09 9.24 2.06
N LYS A 14 11.61 9.95 3.07
CA LYS A 14 12.65 9.43 3.96
C LYS A 14 12.11 8.44 5.00
N ALA A 15 10.88 8.63 5.47
CA ALA A 15 10.29 7.78 6.50
C ALA A 15 9.69 6.48 5.93
N PHE A 16 9.20 6.49 4.70
CA PHE A 16 8.47 5.35 4.11
C PHE A 16 9.23 4.02 4.07
N PRO A 17 10.55 3.96 3.77
CA PRO A 17 11.28 2.69 3.82
C PRO A 17 11.25 2.00 5.20
N PHE A 18 10.99 2.74 6.28
CA PHE A 18 10.89 2.19 7.63
C PHE A 18 9.52 1.56 7.93
N SER A 19 8.49 1.81 7.12
CA SER A 19 7.19 1.14 7.25
C SER A 19 7.08 -0.13 6.41
N LEU A 20 8.14 -0.51 5.68
CA LEU A 20 8.13 -1.68 4.80
C LEU A 20 8.96 -2.83 5.39
N GLU A 21 8.51 -4.04 5.12
CA GLU A 21 9.21 -5.29 5.46
C GLU A 21 9.39 -6.16 4.21
N ASP A 22 10.33 -7.11 4.30
CA ASP A 22 10.60 -8.15 3.31
C ASP A 22 10.57 -7.68 1.85
N LEU A 23 9.73 -8.32 1.03
CA LEU A 23 9.61 -8.10 -0.41
C LEU A 23 9.21 -6.67 -0.77
N ALA A 24 8.45 -5.98 0.10
CA ALA A 24 8.06 -4.60 -0.16
C ALA A 24 9.24 -3.65 0.01
N LYS A 25 10.06 -3.90 1.03
CA LYS A 25 11.28 -3.14 1.28
C LYS A 25 12.31 -3.38 0.18
N ASP A 26 12.54 -4.63 -0.18
CA ASP A 26 13.45 -5.00 -1.27
C ASP A 26 13.04 -4.36 -2.59
N TRP A 27 11.76 -4.45 -2.96
CA TRP A 27 11.23 -3.82 -4.16
C TRP A 27 11.55 -2.32 -4.22
N LEU A 28 11.38 -1.58 -3.12
CA LEU A 28 11.64 -0.15 -3.08
C LEU A 28 13.13 0.15 -3.35
N TYR A 29 14.04 -0.67 -2.84
CA TYR A 29 15.49 -0.51 -3.05
C TYR A 29 15.96 -0.93 -4.45
N TYR A 30 15.23 -1.81 -5.14
CA TYR A 30 15.53 -2.23 -6.51
C TYR A 30 15.02 -1.25 -7.58
N LEU A 31 14.26 -0.22 -7.21
CA LEU A 31 13.82 0.80 -8.16
C LEU A 31 15.00 1.59 -8.72
N ALA A 32 14.90 1.99 -9.98
CA ALA A 32 15.92 2.83 -10.61
C ALA A 32 16.07 4.15 -9.83
N PRO A 33 17.32 4.63 -9.62
CA PRO A 33 17.54 5.92 -9.00
C PRO A 33 16.74 7.03 -9.69
N SER A 34 16.16 7.93 -8.90
CA SER A 34 15.33 9.04 -9.41
C SER A 34 14.04 8.65 -10.15
N SER A 35 13.60 7.38 -10.08
CA SER A 35 12.30 6.97 -10.62
C SER A 35 11.11 7.52 -9.80
N ILE A 36 11.34 7.87 -8.54
CA ILE A 36 10.36 8.46 -7.63
C ILE A 36 10.90 9.83 -7.20
N THR A 37 10.15 10.89 -7.51
CA THR A 37 10.58 12.28 -7.24
C THR A 37 9.68 13.02 -6.26
N SER A 38 8.47 12.51 -6.02
CA SER A 38 7.47 13.11 -5.12
C SER A 38 6.81 12.04 -4.26
N TRP A 39 6.17 12.46 -3.16
CA TRP A 39 5.39 11.55 -2.34
C TRP A 39 4.19 10.96 -3.09
N ASP A 40 3.58 11.74 -3.98
CA ASP A 40 2.48 11.28 -4.83
C ASP A 40 2.90 10.21 -5.84
N ASP A 41 4.07 10.35 -6.45
CA ASP A 41 4.63 9.31 -7.33
C ASP A 41 4.84 8.01 -6.57
N LEU A 42 5.44 8.08 -5.37
CA LEU A 42 5.70 6.92 -4.55
C LEU A 42 4.41 6.19 -4.17
N LYS A 43 3.38 6.93 -3.72
CA LYS A 43 2.06 6.34 -3.41
C LYS A 43 1.47 5.62 -4.62
N ARG A 44 1.50 6.25 -5.79
CA ARG A 44 0.97 5.67 -7.02
C ARG A 44 1.67 4.36 -7.38
N VAL A 45 2.99 4.36 -7.49
CA VAL A 45 3.74 3.16 -7.93
C VAL A 45 3.68 2.04 -6.88
N PHE A 46 3.62 2.38 -5.60
CA PHE A 46 3.41 1.40 -4.53
C PHE A 46 2.04 0.72 -4.63
N LEU A 47 0.97 1.52 -4.79
CA LEU A 47 -0.39 0.98 -4.93
C LEU A 47 -0.53 0.14 -6.20
N GLU A 48 0.02 0.59 -7.33
CA GLU A 48 0.01 -0.20 -8.57
C GLU A 48 0.71 -1.55 -8.41
N LYS A 49 1.82 -1.60 -7.66
CA LYS A 49 2.59 -2.83 -7.44
C LYS A 49 1.91 -3.81 -6.47
N PHE A 50 1.42 -3.34 -5.33
CA PHE A 50 0.95 -4.22 -4.23
C PHE A 50 -0.58 -4.30 -4.09
N PHE A 51 -1.29 -3.31 -4.63
CA PHE A 51 -2.75 -3.20 -4.58
C PHE A 51 -3.33 -2.89 -5.96
N PRO A 52 -3.05 -3.72 -6.98
CA PRO A 52 -3.53 -3.47 -8.34
C PRO A 52 -5.06 -3.44 -8.37
N ALA A 53 -5.62 -2.69 -9.32
CA ALA A 53 -7.06 -2.54 -9.47
C ALA A 53 -7.81 -3.88 -9.65
N SER A 54 -7.15 -4.89 -10.23
CA SER A 54 -7.68 -6.25 -10.33
C SER A 54 -7.92 -6.87 -8.95
N ARG A 55 -6.96 -6.74 -8.02
CA ARG A 55 -7.10 -7.20 -6.63
C ARG A 55 -8.26 -6.50 -5.93
N THR A 56 -8.37 -5.17 -6.08
CA THR A 56 -9.50 -4.39 -5.53
C THR A 56 -10.84 -4.86 -6.10
N THR A 57 -10.87 -5.18 -7.39
CA THR A 57 -12.08 -5.68 -8.07
C THR A 57 -12.49 -7.05 -7.55
N THR A 58 -11.53 -7.97 -7.39
CA THR A 58 -11.77 -9.29 -6.80
C THR A 58 -12.30 -9.17 -5.38
N ILE A 59 -11.63 -8.41 -4.50
CA ILE A 59 -12.07 -8.20 -3.12
C ILE A 59 -13.50 -7.64 -3.08
N ARG A 60 -13.81 -6.64 -3.92
CA ARG A 60 -15.16 -6.07 -3.98
C ARG A 60 -16.21 -7.10 -4.41
N LYS A 61 -15.88 -7.94 -5.39
CA LYS A 61 -16.75 -9.02 -5.85
C LYS A 61 -16.98 -10.05 -4.75
N ASP A 62 -15.92 -10.45 -4.06
CA ASP A 62 -15.98 -11.41 -2.97
C ASP A 62 -16.88 -10.88 -1.85
N ILE A 63 -16.65 -9.63 -1.40
CA ILE A 63 -17.48 -8.96 -0.40
C ILE A 63 -18.95 -8.90 -0.82
N SER A 64 -19.22 -8.51 -2.08
CA SER A 64 -20.60 -8.40 -2.59
C SER A 64 -21.30 -9.76 -2.71
N GLY A 65 -20.53 -10.85 -2.75
CA GLY A 65 -21.03 -12.23 -2.85
C GLY A 65 -20.99 -12.99 -1.53
N ILE A 66 -20.60 -12.36 -0.41
CA ILE A 66 -20.55 -13.00 0.91
C ILE A 66 -21.95 -13.50 1.28
N ARG A 67 -22.02 -14.75 1.74
CA ARG A 67 -23.24 -15.41 2.22
C ARG A 67 -22.87 -16.34 3.36
N GLN A 68 -23.72 -16.39 4.39
CA GLN A 68 -23.50 -17.27 5.53
C GLN A 68 -23.52 -18.71 5.05
N LEU A 69 -22.47 -19.47 5.38
CA LEU A 69 -22.36 -20.87 5.01
C LEU A 69 -23.28 -21.72 5.91
N MET A 70 -23.69 -22.88 5.42
CA MET A 70 -24.52 -23.79 6.21
C MET A 70 -23.73 -24.27 7.43
N GLY A 71 -24.22 -23.95 8.63
CA GLY A 71 -23.57 -24.32 9.89
C GLY A 71 -22.53 -23.31 10.40
N GLU A 72 -22.26 -22.22 9.66
CA GLU A 72 -21.45 -21.10 10.15
C GLU A 72 -22.25 -20.31 11.19
N SER A 73 -21.67 -20.07 12.36
CA SER A 73 -22.33 -19.24 13.36
C SER A 73 -22.33 -17.77 12.92
N LEU A 74 -23.28 -16.97 13.43
CA LEU A 74 -23.29 -15.53 13.15
C LEU A 74 -22.03 -14.81 13.68
N TYR A 75 -21.30 -15.41 14.61
CA TYR A 75 -20.04 -14.86 15.13
C TYR A 75 -18.86 -15.07 14.16
N GLU A 76 -18.89 -16.17 13.41
CA GLU A 76 -17.85 -16.51 12.42
C GLU A 76 -18.12 -15.89 11.05
N TYR A 77 -19.40 -15.63 10.75
CA TYR A 77 -19.85 -14.92 9.55
C TYR A 77 -19.47 -13.43 9.56
#